data_AF-A0A7K2CQL3-F1
#
_entry.id   AF-A0A7K2CQL3-F1
#
_cell.length_a   1.000
_cell.length_b   1.000
_cell.length_c   1.000
_cell.angle_alpha   90.00
_cell.angle_beta   90.00
_cell.angle_gamma   90.00
#
_symmetry.space_group_name_H-M   'P 1'
#
loop_
_entity.id
_entity.type
_entity.pdbx_description
1 polymer ?
#
loop_
_entity_poly.entity_id
_entity_poly.type
_entity_poly.pdbx_seq_one_letter_code
_entity_poly.pdbx_strand_id
1 'polypeptide(L)'
;MFERMLSLPESGTETFFLWGPRQAGKSTLLKQHYPDGVWVDLLKADEFRRYVARPELLREELEASGPDPSRQVVIDEIQKVPALLDEAH
;
A
#
# COMPACT_ATOMS: atom_id res chain seq x y z
N MET A 1 11.07 24.26 -0.89
CA MET A 1 10.48 22.90 -0.95
C MET A 1 11.43 22.07 -1.79
N PHE A 2 11.91 20.92 -1.30
CA PHE A 2 12.82 20.08 -2.07
C PHE A 2 12.04 19.29 -3.12
N GLU A 3 12.54 19.28 -4.35
CA GLU A 3 11.97 18.49 -5.45
C GLU A 3 12.39 17.03 -5.28
N ARG A 4 11.43 16.11 -5.32
CA ARG A 4 11.73 14.68 -5.17
C ARG A 4 12.14 14.11 -6.53
N MET A 5 13.31 13.50 -6.57
CA MET A 5 13.90 12.94 -7.80
C MET A 5 13.26 11.60 -8.21
N LEU A 6 12.56 10.92 -7.30
CA LEU A 6 11.90 9.65 -7.59
C LEU A 6 10.54 9.91 -8.26
N SER A 7 10.42 9.54 -9.53
CA SER A 7 9.14 9.49 -10.23
C SER A 7 8.43 8.19 -9.87
N LEU A 8 7.20 8.28 -9.39
CA LEU A 8 6.35 7.13 -9.14
C LEU A 8 5.41 6.91 -10.33
N PRO A 9 5.02 5.66 -10.63
CA PRO A 9 4.08 5.36 -11.69
C PRO A 9 2.70 5.94 -11.43
N GLU A 10 1.88 6.00 -12.49
CA GLU A 10 0.48 6.34 -12.37
C GLU A 10 -0.27 5.28 -11.56
N SER A 11 -1.27 5.73 -10.81
CA SER A 11 -2.05 4.89 -9.90
C SER A 11 -2.73 3.73 -10.64
N GLY A 12 -2.55 2.51 -10.14
CA GLY A 12 -3.16 1.29 -10.69
C GLY A 12 -2.52 0.75 -11.97
N THR A 13 -1.41 1.34 -12.44
CA THR A 13 -0.74 0.88 -13.68
C THR A 13 0.27 -0.24 -13.46
N GLU A 14 0.99 -0.23 -12.33
CA GLU A 14 1.99 -1.24 -12.01
C GLU A 14 2.14 -1.47 -10.50
N THR A 15 2.73 -2.61 -10.16
CA THR A 15 3.08 -2.98 -8.79
C THR A 15 4.58 -2.86 -8.60
N PHE A 16 5.00 -2.17 -7.53
CA PHE A 16 6.42 -1.96 -7.23
C PHE A 16 6.67 -1.97 -5.72
N PHE A 17 7.91 -2.26 -5.34
CA PHE A 17 8.35 -2.08 -3.97
C PHE A 17 9.09 -0.74 -3.82
N LEU A 18 8.70 0.04 -2.80
CA LEU A 18 9.39 1.27 -2.44
C LEU A 18 10.29 1.07 -1.21
N TRP A 19 11.61 1.06 -1.42
CA TRP A 19 12.60 0.85 -0.38
C TRP A 19 13.23 2.17 0.06
N GLY A 20 13.74 2.21 1.30
CA GLY A 20 14.56 3.31 1.78
C GLY A 20 14.60 3.39 3.32
N PRO A 21 15.49 4.21 3.89
CA PRO A 21 15.64 4.31 5.34
C PRO A 21 14.38 4.82 6.04
N ARG A 22 14.29 4.56 7.35
CA ARG A 22 13.24 5.16 8.20
C ARG A 22 13.35 6.69 8.13
N GLN A 23 12.21 7.38 8.22
CA GLN A 23 12.12 8.85 8.17
C GLN A 23 12.59 9.52 6.85
N ALA A 24 12.79 8.76 5.77
CA ALA A 24 13.08 9.33 4.44
C ALA A 24 11.87 10.01 3.75
N GLY A 25 10.70 10.05 4.38
CA GLY A 25 9.49 10.64 3.82
C GLY A 25 8.80 9.80 2.75
N LYS A 26 9.03 8.49 2.70
CA LYS A 26 8.40 7.54 1.76
C LYS A 26 6.86 7.60 1.83
N SER A 27 6.29 7.48 3.03
CA SER A 27 4.84 7.53 3.21
C SER A 27 4.28 8.91 2.83
N THR A 28 5.03 10.00 3.04
CA THR A 28 4.65 11.33 2.57
C THR A 28 4.62 11.43 1.05
N LEU A 29 5.63 10.88 0.37
CA LEU A 29 5.69 10.83 -1.10
C LEU A 29 4.49 10.06 -1.66
N LEU A 30 4.23 8.86 -1.13
CA LEU A 30 3.11 8.02 -1.56
C LEU A 30 1.75 8.69 -1.30
N LYS A 31 1.54 9.36 -0.16
CA LYS A 31 0.28 10.09 0.11
C LYS A 31 0.05 11.27 -0.82
N GLN A 32 1.12 11.93 -1.27
CA GLN A 32 1.03 13.03 -2.22
C GLN A 32 0.72 12.54 -3.63
N HIS A 33 1.29 11.38 -4.01
CA HIS A 33 1.15 10.83 -5.36
C HIS A 33 -0.11 9.96 -5.54
N TYR A 34 -0.56 9.30 -4.47
CA TYR A 34 -1.76 8.43 -4.44
C TYR A 34 -2.74 8.89 -3.35
N PRO A 35 -3.38 10.08 -3.50
CA PRO A 35 -4.26 10.63 -2.47
C PRO A 35 -5.48 9.75 -2.18
N ASP A 36 -5.99 9.03 -3.19
CA ASP A 36 -7.17 8.17 -3.12
C ASP A 36 -6.82 6.68 -2.91
N GLY A 37 -5.54 6.38 -2.65
CA GLY A 37 -5.06 5.01 -2.47
C GLY A 37 -5.63 4.32 -1.24
N VAL A 38 -5.68 2.98 -1.27
CA VAL A 38 -5.93 2.16 -0.07
C VAL A 38 -4.65 2.11 0.75
N TRP A 39 -4.75 2.37 2.05
CA TRP A 39 -3.62 2.32 2.97
C TRP A 39 -3.81 1.19 3.98
N VAL A 40 -2.85 0.26 3.98
CA VAL A 40 -2.70 -0.76 5.00
C VAL A 40 -1.39 -0.47 5.76
N ASP A 41 -1.49 -0.20 7.06
CA ASP A 41 -0.36 0.09 7.93
C ASP A 41 -0.17 -1.06 8.93
N LEU A 42 0.74 -1.97 8.61
CA LEU A 42 1.02 -3.14 9.44
C LEU A 42 1.81 -2.80 10.73
N LEU A 43 2.13 -1.53 11.00
CA LEU A 43 2.57 -1.10 12.32
C LEU A 43 1.40 -0.96 13.29
N LYS A 44 0.18 -0.72 12.79
CA LYS A 44 -1.01 -0.68 13.63
C LYS A 44 -1.41 -2.09 14.03
N ALA A 45 -1.53 -2.30 15.33
CA ALA A 45 -1.69 -3.63 15.89
C ALA A 45 -3.02 -4.30 15.52
N ASP A 46 -4.08 -3.52 15.31
CA ASP A 46 -5.38 -3.97 14.83
C ASP A 46 -5.34 -4.40 13.35
N GLU A 47 -4.78 -3.59 12.46
CA GLU A 47 -4.58 -3.95 11.05
C GLU A 47 -3.68 -5.18 10.91
N PHE A 48 -2.56 -5.21 11.65
CA PHE A 48 -1.67 -6.36 11.68
C PHE A 48 -2.39 -7.65 12.12
N ARG A 49 -3.11 -7.62 13.25
CA ARG A 49 -3.85 -8.80 13.73
C ARG A 49 -4.94 -9.25 12.77
N ARG A 50 -5.61 -8.30 12.10
CA ARG A 50 -6.65 -8.58 11.12
C ARG A 50 -6.08 -9.34 9.91
N TYR A 51 -5.01 -8.82 9.32
CA TYR A 51 -4.44 -9.38 8.09
C TYR A 51 -3.55 -10.60 8.31
N VAL A 52 -2.90 -10.72 9.48
CA VAL A 52 -2.15 -11.96 9.78
C VAL A 52 -3.08 -13.15 9.99
N ALA A 53 -4.28 -12.92 10.53
CA ALA A 53 -5.27 -13.97 10.75
C ALA A 53 -6.00 -14.37 9.45
N ARG A 54 -6.23 -13.39 8.57
CA ARG A 54 -7.06 -13.57 7.37
C ARG A 54 -6.59 -12.66 6.22
N PRO A 55 -5.50 -13.00 5.51
CA PRO A 55 -4.95 -12.18 4.43
C PRO A 55 -5.96 -11.89 3.32
N GLU A 56 -6.84 -12.85 3.00
CA GLU A 56 -7.84 -12.73 1.94
C GLU A 56 -8.86 -11.60 2.15
N LEU A 57 -8.92 -11.04 3.37
CA LEU A 57 -9.71 -9.84 3.66
C LEU A 57 -9.32 -8.66 2.78
N LEU A 58 -8.05 -8.54 2.39
CA LEU A 58 -7.61 -7.44 1.53
C LEU A 58 -8.35 -7.50 0.19
N ARG A 59 -8.34 -8.65 -0.49
CA ARG A 59 -9.07 -8.86 -1.74
C ARG A 59 -10.57 -8.60 -1.55
N GLU A 60 -11.17 -9.15 -0.49
CA GLU A 60 -12.60 -8.95 -0.21
C GLU A 60 -12.96 -7.46 -0.06
N GLU A 61 -12.12 -6.66 0.60
CA GLU A 61 -12.33 -5.22 0.74
C GLU A 61 -12.17 -4.46 -0.58
N LEU A 62 -11.18 -4.85 -1.39
CA LEU A 62 -10.96 -4.26 -2.71
C LEU A 62 -12.15 -4.55 -3.64
N GLU A 63 -12.60 -5.80 -3.71
CA GLU A 63 -13.77 -6.21 -4.50
C GLU A 63 -15.06 -5.50 -4.03
N ALA A 64 -15.29 -5.40 -2.72
CA ALA A 64 -16.46 -4.74 -2.15
C ALA A 64 -16.50 -3.23 -2.45
N SER A 65 -15.34 -2.60 -2.62
CA SER A 65 -15.26 -1.18 -2.99
C SER A 65 -15.56 -0.89 -4.47
N GLY A 66 -15.74 -1.94 -5.27
CA GLY A 66 -15.98 -1.86 -6.71
C GLY A 66 -14.67 -1.80 -7.51
N PRO A 67 -14.70 -2.20 -8.79
CA PRO A 67 -13.53 -2.15 -9.65
C PRO A 67 -13.14 -0.71 -9.92
N ASP A 68 -12.03 -0.26 -9.32
CA ASP A 68 -11.39 1.01 -9.64
C ASP A 68 -9.98 0.75 -10.17
N PRO A 69 -9.79 0.72 -11.50
CA PRO A 69 -8.49 0.50 -12.11
C PRO A 69 -7.49 1.64 -11.83
N SER A 70 -7.94 2.76 -11.26
CA SER A 70 -7.07 3.88 -10.88
C SER A 70 -6.67 3.87 -9.41
N ARG A 71 -7.02 2.83 -8.64
CA ARG A 71 -6.78 2.79 -7.19
C ARG A 71 -5.47 2.09 -6.84
N GLN A 72 -4.50 2.84 -6.33
CA GLN A 72 -3.26 2.26 -5.79
C GLN A 72 -3.51 1.66 -4.40
N VAL A 73 -3.00 0.44 -4.17
CA VAL A 73 -2.94 -0.16 -2.83
C VAL A 73 -1.54 0.03 -2.28
N VAL A 74 -1.43 0.59 -1.08
CA VAL A 74 -0.18 0.84 -0.36
C VAL A 74 -0.18 0.03 0.93
N ILE A 75 0.76 -0.91 1.03
CA ILE A 75 0.95 -1.75 2.23
C ILE A 75 2.28 -1.35 2.88
N ASP A 76 2.22 -0.65 4.01
CA ASP A 76 3.39 -0.25 4.77
C ASP A 76 3.91 -1.41 5.63
N GLU A 77 5.25 -1.57 5.66
CA GLU A 77 5.95 -2.66 6.36
C GLU A 77 5.47 -4.08 5.99
N ILE A 78 5.25 -4.33 4.68
CA ILE A 78 4.77 -5.60 4.09
C ILE A 78 5.49 -6.86 4.59
N GLN A 79 6.77 -6.76 4.98
CA GLN A 79 7.52 -7.90 5.50
C GLN A 79 6.94 -8.49 6.79
N LYS A 80 6.01 -7.78 7.47
CA LYS A 80 5.26 -8.31 8.63
C LYS A 80 4.20 -9.33 8.24
N VAL A 81 3.57 -9.19 7.07
CA VAL A 81 2.54 -10.11 6.55
C VAL A 81 2.75 -10.33 5.04
N PRO A 82 3.76 -11.12 4.63
CA PRO A 82 4.09 -11.30 3.22
C PRO A 82 2.97 -11.92 2.38
N ALA A 83 2.07 -12.69 3.00
CA ALA A 83 0.92 -13.32 2.34
C ALA A 83 -0.05 -12.30 1.70
N LEU A 84 -0.02 -11.02 2.10
CA LEU A 84 -0.81 -9.99 1.45
C LEU A 84 -0.37 -9.69 0.01
N LEU A 85 0.85 -10.08 -0.38
CA LEU A 85 1.30 -9.96 -1.77
C LEU A 85 0.44 -10.81 -2.71
N ASP A 86 -0.02 -11.97 -2.26
CA ASP A 86 -0.86 -12.90 -3.04
C ASP A 86 -2.31 -12.39 -3.19
N GLU A 87 -2.71 -11.40 -2.37
CA GLU A 87 -4.07 -10.85 -2.34
C GLU A 87 -4.16 -9.46 -2.99
N ALA A 88 -3.02 -8.85 -3.33
CA ALA A 88 -2.91 -7.51 -3.92
C ALA A 88 -2.66 -7.54 -5.45
N HIS A 89 -2.97 -8.66 -6.11
CA HIS A 89 -2.82 -8.88 -7.55
C HIS A 89 -3.97 -8.32 -8.39
#